data_AF-A0AAV1XRV0-F1
#
_entry.id   AF-A0AAV1XRV0-F1
#
_cell.length_a   1.000
_cell.length_b   1.000
_cell.length_c   1.000
_cell.angle_alpha   90.00
_cell.angle_beta   90.00
_cell.angle_gamma   90.00
#
_symmetry.space_group_name_H-M   'P 1'
#
loop_
_entity.id
_entity.type
_entity.pdbx_description
1 polymer ?
#
loop_
_entity_poly.entity_id
_entity_poly.type
_entity_poly.pdbx_seq_one_letter_code
_entity_poly.pdbx_strand_id
1 'polypeptide(L)' 'MVVVRGNSLHERPCDEIYVVGEGETLNTISGKCGDPFIVERNPHIHDPDDVFPGLVIQIVPTKY' A
#
# COMPACT_ATOMS: atom_id res chain seq x y z
N MET A 1 1.50 26.85 14.88
CA MET A 1 2.31 26.38 13.72
C MET A 1 2.49 24.88 13.92
N VAL A 2 2.08 23.96 13.07
CA VAL A 2 1.54 23.97 11.70
C VAL A 2 0.42 22.92 11.73
N VAL A 3 -0.81 23.29 11.41
CA VAL A 3 -1.88 22.30 11.19
C VAL A 3 -1.73 21.87 9.74
N VAL A 4 -1.08 20.73 9.52
CA VAL A 4 -1.00 20.14 8.18
C VAL A 4 -2.37 19.55 7.87
N ARG A 5 -3.28 20.40 7.37
CA ARG A 5 -4.55 19.97 6.77
C ARG A 5 -4.23 19.34 5.42
N GLY A 6 -3.93 18.04 5.42
CA GLY A 6 -3.93 17.23 4.21
C GLY A 6 -5.36 17.11 3.69
N ASN A 7 -5.55 17.49 2.43
CA ASN A 7 -6.77 17.45 1.63
C ASN A 7 -7.69 16.23 1.91
N SER A 8 -9.00 16.45 1.84
CA SER A 8 -10.04 15.42 1.73
C SER A 8 -9.85 14.51 0.50
N LEU A 9 -8.94 13.54 0.57
CA LEU A 9 -8.87 12.44 -0.38
C LEU A 9 -9.68 11.26 0.18
N HIS A 10 -10.99 11.33 -0.10
CA HIS A 10 -11.95 10.23 -0.32
C HIS A 10 -11.64 8.91 0.40
N GLU A 11 -12.47 8.52 1.38
CA GLU A 11 -12.95 7.17 1.80
C GLU A 11 -12.18 5.87 1.43
N ARG A 12 -10.94 5.95 0.97
CA ARG A 12 -10.14 4.85 0.46
C ARG A 12 -9.32 4.31 1.62
N PRO A 13 -9.27 2.99 1.79
CA PRO A 13 -8.58 2.37 2.91
C PRO A 13 -7.06 2.60 2.90
N CYS A 14 -6.47 2.92 1.74
CA CYS A 14 -5.03 3.12 1.56
C CYS A 14 -4.73 4.19 0.50
N ASP A 15 -3.59 4.86 0.68
CA ASP A 15 -3.00 5.77 -0.30
C ASP A 15 -2.37 5.03 -1.48
N GLU A 16 -2.11 5.75 -2.58
CA GLU A 16 -1.43 5.19 -3.77
C GLU A 16 0.03 4.78 -3.49
N ILE A 17 0.63 5.38 -2.46
CA ILE A 17 1.98 5.09 -1.97
C ILE A 17 1.83 4.52 -0.56
N TYR A 18 2.23 3.25 -0.37
CA TYR A 18 2.16 2.59 0.93
C TYR A 18 3.55 2.21 1.42
N VAL A 19 3.77 2.40 2.72
CA VAL A 19 5.00 1.97 3.39
C VAL A 19 4.69 0.72 4.20
N VAL A 20 5.36 -0.37 3.86
CA VAL A 20 5.18 -1.68 4.50
C VAL A 20 5.51 -1.58 6.00
N GLY A 21 4.60 -2.05 6.85
CA GLY A 21 4.81 -2.17 8.30
C GLY A 21 5.52 -3.46 8.71
N GLU A 22 5.88 -3.58 9.99
CA GLU A 22 6.47 -4.80 10.53
C GLU A 22 5.50 -5.99 10.44
N GLY A 23 5.94 -7.08 9.80
CA GLY A 23 5.16 -8.30 9.65
C GLY A 23 4.02 -8.21 8.62
N GLU A 24 3.91 -7.12 7.86
CA GLU A 24 2.97 -7.02 6.75
C GLU A 24 3.56 -7.63 5.47
N THR A 25 2.71 -8.30 4.69
CA THR A 25 3.03 -8.85 3.37
C THR A 25 2.17 -8.17 2.30
N LEU A 26 2.60 -8.25 1.03
CA LEU A 26 1.79 -7.78 -0.10
C LEU A 26 0.36 -8.34 -0.08
N ASN A 27 0.17 -9.59 0.36
CA ASN A 27 -1.13 -10.23 0.40
C ASN A 27 -2.03 -9.72 1.54
N THR A 28 -1.45 -9.40 2.69
CA THR A 28 -2.21 -8.76 3.79
C THR A 28 -2.57 -7.32 3.44
N ILE A 29 -1.64 -6.61 2.79
CA ILE A 29 -1.83 -5.23 2.36
C ILE A 29 -2.87 -5.16 1.23
N SER A 30 -2.82 -6.07 0.24
CA SER A 30 -3.83 -6.15 -0.82
C SER A 30 -5.23 -6.38 -0.26
N GLY A 31 -5.38 -7.24 0.75
CA GLY A 31 -6.66 -7.48 1.41
C GLY A 31 -7.19 -6.25 2.16
N LYS A 32 -6.30 -5.52 2.83
CA LYS A 32 -6.60 -4.29 3.57
C LYS A 32 -6.99 -3.14 2.65
N CYS A 33 -6.26 -2.97 1.54
CA CYS A 33 -6.41 -1.87 0.61
C CYS A 33 -7.37 -2.17 -0.56
N GLY A 34 -7.71 -3.44 -0.76
CA GLY A 34 -8.50 -3.88 -1.91
C GLY A 34 -7.75 -3.79 -3.22
N ASP A 35 -6.46 -4.16 -3.26
CA ASP A 35 -5.65 -4.21 -4.50
C ASP A 35 -5.20 -5.64 -4.79
N PRO A 36 -6.04 -6.47 -5.44
CA PRO A 36 -5.68 -7.87 -5.73
C PRO A 36 -4.53 -8.00 -6.74
N PHE A 37 -4.17 -6.93 -7.45
CA PHE A 37 -3.11 -6.92 -8.47
C PHE A 37 -1.81 -6.29 -7.96
N ILE A 38 -1.66 -6.13 -6.64
CA ILE A 38 -0.48 -5.49 -6.04
C ILE A 38 0.85 -6.15 -6.48
N VAL A 39 0.86 -7.47 -6.70
CA VAL A 39 2.06 -8.20 -7.13
C VAL A 39 2.45 -7.82 -8.56
N GLU A 40 1.48 -7.66 -9.46
CA GLU A 40 1.72 -7.25 -10.85
C GLU A 40 2.17 -5.79 -10.95
N ARG A 41 1.69 -4.94 -10.04
CA ARG A 41 2.02 -3.52 -9.98
C ARG A 41 3.40 -3.25 -9.39
N ASN A 42 3.94 -4.20 -8.62
CA ASN A 42 5.24 -4.07 -7.97
C ASN A 42 6.20 -5.14 -8.51
N PRO A 43 6.54 -5.13 -9.82
CA PRO A 43 7.41 -6.14 -10.44
C PRO A 43 8.86 -6.10 -9.93
N HIS A 44 9.22 -5.08 -9.16
CA HIS A 44 10.51 -5.00 -8.47
C HIS A 44 10.61 -5.97 -7.28
N ILE A 45 9.47 -6.51 -6.83
CA ILE A 45 9.37 -7.53 -5.79
C ILE A 45 9.24 -8.87 -6.51
N HIS A 46 10.37 -9.56 -6.65
CA HIS A 46 10.40 -10.87 -7.30
C HIS A 46 10.02 -11.99 -6.34
N ASP A 47 10.39 -11.85 -5.07
CA ASP A 47 10.05 -12.77 -4.00
C ASP A 47 9.14 -12.08 -2.97
N PRO A 48 8.00 -12.69 -2.57
CA PRO A 48 7.17 -12.18 -1.47
C PRO A 48 7.94 -12.02 -0.13
N ASP A 49 9.07 -12.70 0.06
CA ASP A 49 9.95 -12.54 1.21
C ASP A 49 10.85 -11.29 1.12
N ASP A 50 10.98 -10.65 -0.06
CA ASP A 50 11.70 -9.37 -0.24
C ASP A 50 10.88 -8.15 0.26
N VAL A 51 9.75 -8.41 0.93
CA VAL A 51 8.88 -7.39 1.51
C VAL A 51 9.32 -7.15 2.94
N PHE A 52 9.87 -5.97 3.21
CA PHE A 52 10.39 -5.60 4.52
C PHE A 52 9.82 -4.28 5.03
N PRO A 53 9.87 -4.04 6.36
CA PRO A 53 9.35 -2.82 6.96
C PRO A 53 10.08 -1.59 6.41
N GLY A 54 9.34 -0.58 5.97
CA GLY A 54 9.89 0.61 5.31
C GLY A 54 10.02 0.50 3.80
N LEU A 55 9.72 -0.65 3.19
CA LEU A 55 9.61 -0.77 1.74
C LEU A 55 8.43 0.05 1.24
N VAL A 56 8.65 0.83 0.17
CA VAL A 56 7.62 1.64 -0.46
C VAL A 56 7.06 0.89 -1.65
N ILE A 57 5.76 0.67 -1.65
CA ILE A 57 5.04 -0.05 -2.69
C ILE A 57 3.92 0.81 -3.25
N GLN A 58 3.58 0.56 -4.51
CA GLN A 58 2.45 1.21 -5.17
C GLN A 58 1.18 0.40 -4.95
N ILE A 59 0.11 1.08 -4.52
CA ILE A 59 -1.22 0.50 -4.32
C ILE A 59 -2.21 1.19 -5.24
N VAL A 60 -3.11 0.42 -5.85
CA VAL A 60 -4.27 0.95 -6.55
C VAL A 60 -5.54 0.31 -5.98
N PRO A 61 -6.24 0.99 -5.05
CA PRO A 61 -7.47 0.48 -4.47
C PRO A 61 -8.51 0.26 -5.56
N THR A 62 -9.06 -0.96 -5.65
CA THR A 62 -10.10 -1.29 -6.64
C THR A 62 -11.51 -1.29 -6.04
N LYS A 63 -11.64 -1.10 -4.72
CA LYS A 63 -12.92 -0.95 -4.04
C LYS A 63 -13.26 0.54 -3.90
N TYR A 64 -14.39 0.91 -4.48
CA TYR A 64 -15.02 2.23 -4.39
C TYR A 64 -15.83 2.36 -3.10
#